data_AF-A0A2R6ALH8-F1
#
_entry.id   AF-A0A2R6ALH8-F1
#
_cell.length_a   1.000
_cell.length_b   1.000
_cell.length_c   1.000
_cell.angle_alpha   90.00
_cell.angle_beta   90.00
_cell.angle_gamma   90.00
#
_symmetry.space_group_name_H-M   'P 1'
#
loop_
_entity.id
_entity.type
_entity.pdbx_description
1 polymer ?
#
loop_
_entity_poly.entity_id
_entity_poly.type
_entity_poly.pdbx_seq_one_letter_code
_entity_poly.pdbx_strand_id
1 'polypeptide(L)'
;MSTIQSSQLTSDKGFGTKILEEACKDLIEILEGRRKNSKEQKTSKEQKENKGQLSKTNLRKILEIVNDAEDLRNALLQIAYLVSRNEGWNNELGELYSKLQKRKDTSSLSDYLKVVVMGYYIYEELEKAGSDGLGNLKRICGG
;
A
#
# COMPACT_ATOMS: atom_id res chain seq x y z
N MET A 1 1.99 -44.02 -27.40
CA MET A 1 1.54 -42.62 -27.58
C MET A 1 1.32 -42.04 -26.20
N SER A 2 2.20 -41.13 -25.77
CA SER A 2 2.25 -40.62 -24.40
C SER A 2 1.17 -39.58 -24.13
N THR A 3 0.42 -39.80 -23.05
CA THR A 3 -0.49 -38.84 -22.42
C THR A 3 0.31 -37.73 -21.75
N ILE A 4 0.07 -36.48 -22.14
CA ILE A 4 0.71 -35.30 -21.53
C ILE A 4 -0.03 -34.93 -20.25
N GLN A 5 0.70 -34.86 -19.13
CA GLN A 5 0.25 -34.44 -17.81
C GLN A 5 -0.33 -33.01 -17.81
N SER A 6 -1.59 -32.88 -17.40
CA SER A 6 -2.25 -31.59 -17.12
C SER A 6 -2.16 -31.24 -15.63
N SER A 7 -0.97 -31.04 -15.09
CA SER A 7 -0.78 -30.84 -13.63
C SER A 7 -0.14 -29.50 -13.22
N GLN A 8 -0.21 -28.44 -14.03
CA GLN A 8 0.44 -27.16 -13.68
C GLN A 8 -0.41 -25.88 -13.77
N LEU A 9 -1.75 -25.94 -13.88
CA LEU A 9 -2.56 -24.72 -14.07
C LEU A 9 -3.27 -24.15 -12.81
N THR A 10 -3.08 -24.71 -11.63
CA THR A 10 -3.90 -24.33 -10.43
C THR A 10 -3.15 -23.57 -9.34
N SER A 11 -1.83 -23.38 -9.45
CA SER A 11 -1.01 -22.77 -8.39
C SER A 11 -1.02 -21.24 -8.35
N ASP A 12 -1.32 -20.57 -9.48
CA ASP A 12 -1.02 -19.13 -9.63
C ASP A 12 -2.19 -18.23 -9.19
N LYS A 13 -3.44 -18.71 -9.33
CA LYS A 13 -4.64 -17.95 -8.94
C LYS A 13 -4.77 -17.73 -7.43
N GLY A 14 -4.28 -18.66 -6.61
CA GLY A 14 -4.40 -18.56 -5.14
C GLY A 14 -3.42 -17.57 -4.50
N PHE A 15 -2.26 -17.35 -5.13
CA PHE A 15 -1.23 -16.44 -4.63
C PHE A 15 -1.61 -14.97 -4.89
N GLY A 16 -2.09 -14.67 -6.11
CA GLY A 16 -2.53 -13.32 -6.48
C GLY A 16 -3.69 -12.81 -5.62
N THR A 17 -4.70 -13.64 -5.34
CA THR A 17 -5.85 -13.26 -4.51
C THR A 17 -5.43 -12.95 -3.07
N LYS A 18 -4.50 -13.73 -2.50
CA LYS A 18 -4.02 -13.50 -1.13
C LYS A 18 -3.23 -12.21 -0.98
N ILE A 19 -2.37 -11.88 -1.95
CA ILE A 19 -1.65 -10.59 -1.96
C ILE A 19 -2.63 -9.43 -2.08
N LEU A 20 -3.64 -9.56 -2.94
CA LEU A 20 -4.66 -8.54 -3.12
C LEU A 20 -5.40 -8.27 -1.82
N GLU A 21 -5.93 -9.30 -1.16
CA GLU A 21 -6.65 -9.19 0.11
C GLU A 21 -5.78 -8.55 1.20
N GLU A 22 -4.52 -9.00 1.33
CA GLU A 22 -3.59 -8.49 2.33
C GLU A 22 -3.26 -7.01 2.10
N ALA A 23 -2.92 -6.64 0.86
CA ALA A 23 -2.59 -5.26 0.49
C ALA A 23 -3.78 -4.32 0.67
N CYS A 24 -4.98 -4.75 0.26
CA CYS A 24 -6.23 -4.02 0.47
C CYS A 24 -6.48 -3.77 1.95
N LYS A 25 -6.37 -4.81 2.79
CA LYS A 25 -6.61 -4.73 4.23
C LYS A 25 -5.62 -3.79 4.91
N ASP A 26 -4.34 -3.92 4.60
CA ASP A 26 -3.28 -3.07 5.15
C ASP A 26 -3.48 -1.60 4.76
N LEU A 27 -3.85 -1.31 3.50
CA LEU A 27 -4.17 0.06 3.08
C LEU A 27 -5.36 0.64 3.86
N ILE A 28 -6.44 -0.16 4.02
CA ILE A 28 -7.61 0.25 4.80
C ILE A 28 -7.23 0.58 6.25
N GLU A 29 -6.39 -0.24 6.88
CA GLU A 29 -5.91 -0.02 8.25
C GLU A 29 -5.17 1.33 8.38
N ILE A 30 -4.26 1.62 7.45
CA ILE A 30 -3.50 2.89 7.43
C ILE A 30 -4.46 4.09 7.26
N LEU A 31 -5.40 4.01 6.32
CA LEU A 31 -6.36 5.08 6.05
C LEU A 31 -7.38 5.27 7.18
N GLU A 32 -7.71 4.21 7.93
CA GLU A 32 -8.49 4.31 9.16
C GLU A 32 -7.75 5.12 10.23
N GLY A 33 -6.43 4.87 10.38
CA GLY A 33 -5.55 5.65 11.25
C GLY A 33 -5.62 7.14 10.92
N ARG A 34 -5.51 7.50 9.64
CA ARG A 34 -5.67 8.87 9.15
C ARG A 34 -6.99 9.51 9.59
N ARG A 35 -8.11 8.79 9.41
CA ARG A 35 -9.46 9.30 9.71
C ARG A 35 -9.67 9.51 11.21
N LYS A 36 -9.07 8.68 12.07
CA LYS A 36 -9.10 8.84 13.54
C LYS A 36 -8.31 10.09 13.95
N ASN A 37 -7.05 10.19 13.50
CA ASN A 37 -6.18 11.32 13.81
C ASN A 37 -6.75 12.67 13.31
N SER A 38 -7.42 12.66 12.16
CA SER A 38 -8.07 13.85 11.59
C SER A 38 -9.29 14.32 12.40
N LYS A 39 -9.98 13.42 13.12
CA LYS A 39 -11.07 13.79 14.04
C LYS A 39 -10.53 14.41 15.33
N GLU A 40 -9.37 13.95 15.79
CA GLU A 40 -8.69 14.44 17.00
C GLU A 40 -7.98 15.79 16.77
N GLN A 41 -7.45 16.04 15.57
CA GLN A 41 -6.81 17.31 15.21
C GLN A 41 -7.78 18.46 14.90
N LYS A 42 -9.08 18.21 14.67
CA LYS A 42 -10.08 19.28 14.47
C LYS A 42 -10.26 20.21 15.69
N THR A 43 -9.68 19.85 16.84
CA THR A 43 -9.67 20.65 18.07
C THR A 43 -8.46 21.58 18.22
N SER A 44 -7.44 21.48 17.36
CA SER A 44 -6.25 22.34 17.39
C SER A 44 -5.91 22.83 15.98
N LYS A 45 -6.16 24.13 15.74
CA LYS A 45 -5.87 24.83 14.49
C LYS A 45 -4.36 24.81 14.20
N GLU A 46 -3.90 23.87 13.38
CA GLU A 46 -2.71 24.01 12.53
C GLU A 46 -2.75 22.94 11.44
N GLN A 47 -3.23 23.30 10.25
CA GLN A 47 -3.10 22.48 9.04
C GLN A 47 -1.65 22.58 8.54
N LYS A 48 -0.74 21.84 9.17
CA LYS A 48 0.56 21.55 8.59
C LYS A 48 0.37 20.47 7.53
N GLU A 49 0.89 20.68 6.32
CA GLU A 49 1.05 19.62 5.33
C GLU A 49 1.85 18.48 5.97
N ASN A 50 1.18 17.37 6.22
CA ASN A 50 1.70 16.29 7.03
C ASN A 50 2.53 15.38 6.10
N LYS A 51 3.84 15.62 6.01
CA LYS A 51 4.72 14.98 5.00
C LYS A 51 4.77 13.47 5.13
N GLY A 52 4.45 12.96 6.32
CA GLY A 52 4.33 11.54 6.63
C GLY A 52 3.05 10.84 6.13
N GLN A 53 2.10 11.56 5.52
CA GLN A 53 0.89 10.96 4.96
C GLN A 53 1.16 10.27 3.62
N LEU A 54 0.41 9.20 3.34
CA LEU A 54 0.35 8.62 2.01
C LEU A 54 -0.16 9.65 1.00
N SER A 55 0.51 9.71 -0.14
CA SER A 55 0.15 10.55 -1.28
C SER A 55 0.48 9.81 -2.57
N LYS A 56 -0.16 10.19 -3.69
CA LYS A 56 0.18 9.63 -5.01
C LYS A 56 1.68 9.77 -5.31
N THR A 57 2.27 10.89 -4.89
CA THR A 57 3.69 11.18 -5.09
C THR A 57 4.58 10.20 -4.33
N ASN A 58 4.32 9.99 -3.03
CA ASN A 58 5.16 9.10 -2.22
C ASN A 58 4.97 7.63 -2.64
N LEU A 59 3.73 7.22 -2.93
CA LEU A 59 3.45 5.86 -3.40
C LEU A 59 4.07 5.57 -4.77
N ARG A 60 4.06 6.55 -5.70
CA ARG A 60 4.74 6.42 -6.99
C ARG A 60 6.25 6.23 -6.81
N LYS A 61 6.88 7.06 -5.97
CA LYS A 61 8.32 6.94 -5.68
C LYS A 61 8.68 5.59 -5.07
N ILE A 62 7.86 5.08 -4.14
CA ILE A 62 8.08 3.75 -3.55
C ILE A 62 7.99 2.66 -4.62
N LEU A 63 7.01 2.74 -5.52
CA LEU A 63 6.87 1.78 -6.61
C LEU A 63 8.03 1.86 -7.61
N GLU A 64 8.51 3.06 -7.94
CA GLU A 64 9.71 3.28 -8.76
C GLU A 64 10.94 2.63 -8.13
N ILE A 65 11.19 2.87 -6.83
CA ILE A 65 12.30 2.24 -6.09
C ILE A 65 12.24 0.71 -6.20
N VAL A 66 11.07 0.10 -6.05
CA VAL A 66 10.92 -1.36 -6.11
C VAL A 66 11.12 -1.90 -7.52
N ASN A 67 10.71 -1.16 -8.55
CA ASN A 67 10.88 -1.58 -9.93
C ASN A 67 12.33 -1.43 -10.42
N ASP A 68 13.07 -0.47 -9.88
CA ASP A 68 14.46 -0.18 -10.26
C ASP A 68 15.50 -0.96 -9.42
N ALA A 69 15.10 -1.51 -8.28
CA ALA A 69 16.01 -2.22 -7.37
C ALA A 69 16.35 -3.64 -7.86
N GLU A 70 17.64 -3.97 -7.84
CA GLU A 70 18.14 -5.30 -8.18
C GLU A 70 17.73 -6.37 -7.14
N ASP A 71 17.62 -5.99 -5.88
CA ASP A 71 17.29 -6.89 -4.78
C ASP A 71 16.39 -6.23 -3.72
N LEU A 72 15.71 -7.07 -2.95
CA LEU A 72 14.72 -6.65 -1.96
C LEU A 72 15.34 -5.79 -0.84
N ARG A 73 16.56 -6.10 -0.41
CA ARG A 73 17.23 -5.39 0.67
C ARG A 73 17.56 -3.97 0.24
N ASN A 74 18.07 -3.79 -0.98
CA ASN A 74 18.33 -2.46 -1.53
C ASN A 74 17.03 -1.65 -1.68
N ALA A 75 15.96 -2.27 -2.20
CA ALA A 75 14.64 -1.62 -2.29
C ALA A 75 14.15 -1.12 -0.92
N LEU A 76 14.16 -1.98 0.09
CA LEU A 76 13.72 -1.62 1.45
C LEU A 76 14.59 -0.53 2.07
N LEU A 77 15.92 -0.53 1.83
CA LEU A 77 16.81 0.51 2.35
C LEU A 77 16.48 1.89 1.76
N GLN A 78 16.24 1.96 0.45
CA GLN A 78 15.87 3.21 -0.21
C GLN A 78 14.50 3.72 0.25
N ILE A 79 13.54 2.82 0.46
CA ILE A 79 12.22 3.18 1.03
C ILE A 79 12.39 3.66 2.47
N ALA A 80 13.21 3.02 3.29
CA ALA A 80 13.49 3.44 4.67
C ALA A 80 14.07 4.86 4.72
N TYR A 81 14.96 5.19 3.78
CA TYR A 81 15.48 6.55 3.62
C TYR A 81 14.36 7.54 3.27
N LEU A 82 13.47 7.18 2.32
CA LEU A 82 12.32 8.01 1.96
C LEU A 82 11.40 8.26 3.17
N VAL A 83 11.08 7.24 3.95
CA VAL A 83 10.27 7.35 5.18
C VAL A 83 10.94 8.31 6.17
N SER A 84 12.23 8.10 6.45
CA SER A 84 12.98 8.93 7.40
C SER A 84 13.03 10.40 6.99
N ARG A 85 13.10 10.67 5.67
CA ARG A 85 13.09 12.03 5.11
C ARG A 85 11.72 12.72 5.21
N ASN A 86 10.62 11.97 5.27
CA ASN A 86 9.25 12.48 5.31
C ASN A 86 8.66 12.41 6.72
N GLU A 87 9.32 13.07 7.68
CA GLU A 87 8.86 13.22 9.08
C GLU A 87 8.86 11.93 9.91
N GLY A 88 9.57 10.88 9.46
CA GLY A 88 9.96 9.75 10.31
C GLY A 88 8.99 8.58 10.30
N TRP A 89 8.99 7.79 11.38
CA TRP A 89 8.44 6.43 11.43
C TRP A 89 7.04 6.31 12.05
N ASN A 90 6.57 7.35 12.76
CA ASN A 90 5.29 7.33 13.48
C ASN A 90 4.19 7.99 12.64
N ASN A 91 4.07 7.57 11.39
CA ASN A 91 3.11 8.09 10.42
C ASN A 91 2.73 6.98 9.41
N GLU A 92 1.88 7.32 8.45
CA GLU A 92 1.35 6.37 7.47
C GLU A 92 2.44 5.76 6.57
N LEU A 93 3.50 6.51 6.24
CA LEU A 93 4.64 5.97 5.49
C LEU A 93 5.44 4.95 6.31
N GLY A 94 5.63 5.22 7.61
CA GLY A 94 6.26 4.28 8.54
C GLY A 94 5.43 3.01 8.74
N GLU A 95 4.11 3.17 8.87
CA GLU A 95 3.17 2.05 8.92
C GLU A 95 3.23 1.22 7.65
N LEU A 96 3.15 1.85 6.46
CA LEU A 96 3.29 1.14 5.19
C LEU A 96 4.61 0.36 5.13
N TYR A 97 5.73 0.99 5.48
CA TYR A 97 7.03 0.33 5.48
C TYR A 97 7.06 -0.94 6.34
N SER A 98 6.46 -0.91 7.53
CA SER A 98 6.37 -2.09 8.40
C SER A 98 5.66 -3.28 7.74
N LYS A 99 4.73 -3.01 6.81
CA LYS A 99 4.03 -4.03 6.01
C LYS A 99 4.88 -4.49 4.81
N LEU A 100 5.69 -3.60 4.23
CA LEU A 100 6.63 -3.93 3.14
C LEU A 100 7.75 -4.86 3.60
N GLN A 101 8.21 -4.74 4.85
CA GLN A 101 9.25 -5.60 5.42
C GLN A 101 8.84 -7.08 5.51
N LYS A 102 7.55 -7.39 5.42
CA LYS A 102 7.02 -8.77 5.48
C LYS A 102 7.13 -9.52 4.16
N ARG A 103 7.51 -8.83 3.07
CA ARG A 103 7.60 -9.43 1.73
C ARG A 103 8.86 -10.26 1.61
N LYS A 104 8.76 -11.37 0.87
CA LYS A 104 9.83 -12.38 0.75
C LYS A 104 10.86 -12.03 -0.31
N ASP A 105 10.41 -11.37 -1.37
CA ASP A 105 11.18 -11.02 -2.55
C ASP A 105 10.62 -9.74 -3.21
N THR A 106 11.34 -9.22 -4.20
CA THR A 106 10.98 -8.01 -4.95
C THR A 106 9.70 -8.17 -5.77
N SER A 107 9.40 -9.36 -6.28
CA SER A 107 8.19 -9.63 -7.05
C SER A 107 6.95 -9.51 -6.17
N SER A 108 6.95 -10.20 -5.03
CA SER A 108 5.88 -10.14 -4.03
C SER A 108 5.70 -8.72 -3.48
N LEU A 109 6.79 -7.97 -3.30
CA LEU A 109 6.74 -6.56 -2.91
C LEU A 109 6.12 -5.68 -4.00
N SER A 110 6.51 -5.86 -5.26
CA SER A 110 5.98 -5.12 -6.40
C SER A 110 4.47 -5.37 -6.56
N ASP A 111 4.03 -6.62 -6.52
CA ASP A 111 2.61 -6.96 -6.67
C ASP A 111 1.75 -6.43 -5.52
N TYR A 112 2.25 -6.53 -4.28
CA TYR A 112 1.62 -5.90 -3.12
C TYR A 112 1.48 -4.38 -3.32
N LEU A 113 2.55 -3.69 -3.73
CA LEU A 113 2.54 -2.25 -3.91
C LEU A 113 1.62 -1.78 -5.05
N LYS A 114 1.51 -2.54 -6.14
CA LYS A 114 0.56 -2.23 -7.22
C LYS A 114 -0.87 -2.15 -6.69
N VAL A 115 -1.27 -3.09 -5.82
CA VAL A 115 -2.59 -3.09 -5.19
C VAL A 115 -2.75 -1.89 -4.25
N VAL A 116 -1.75 -1.61 -3.39
CA VAL A 116 -1.77 -0.44 -2.49
C VAL A 116 -1.91 0.87 -3.28
N VAL A 117 -1.13 1.05 -4.36
CA VAL A 117 -1.17 2.23 -5.22
C VAL A 117 -2.55 2.36 -5.87
N MET A 118 -3.06 1.29 -6.46
CA MET A 118 -4.37 1.29 -7.11
C MET A 118 -5.50 1.62 -6.12
N GLY A 119 -5.52 0.97 -4.96
CA GLY A 119 -6.50 1.20 -3.91
C GLY A 119 -6.45 2.64 -3.39
N TYR A 120 -5.25 3.20 -3.21
CA TYR A 120 -5.10 4.59 -2.78
C TYR A 120 -5.62 5.58 -3.83
N TYR A 121 -5.37 5.32 -5.12
CA TYR A 121 -5.90 6.15 -6.21
C TYR A 121 -7.43 6.14 -6.21
N ILE A 122 -8.05 4.97 -6.09
CA ILE A 122 -9.51 4.84 -6.00
C ILE A 122 -10.04 5.62 -4.79
N TYR A 123 -9.43 5.43 -3.61
CA TYR A 123 -9.79 6.16 -2.40
C TYR A 123 -9.76 7.69 -2.61
N GLU A 124 -8.66 8.22 -3.15
CA GLU A 124 -8.50 9.66 -3.32
C GLU A 124 -9.51 10.24 -4.33
N GLU A 125 -9.79 9.53 -5.42
CA GLU A 125 -10.81 9.99 -6.39
C GLU A 125 -12.22 9.97 -5.79
N LEU A 126 -12.55 8.98 -4.95
CA LEU A 126 -13.83 8.93 -4.24
C LEU A 126 -13.98 10.06 -3.21
N GLU A 127 -12.93 10.36 -2.44
CA GLU A 127 -12.93 11.50 -1.50
C GLU A 127 -13.07 12.84 -2.25
N LYS A 128 -12.37 13.02 -3.38
CA LYS A 128 -12.50 14.21 -4.23
C LYS A 128 -13.91 14.38 -4.79
N ALA A 129 -14.59 13.28 -5.11
CA ALA A 129 -15.99 13.29 -5.53
C ALA A 129 -16.98 13.53 -4.39
N GLY A 130 -16.52 13.74 -3.15
CA GLY A 130 -17.36 13.96 -1.96
C GLY A 130 -18.04 12.70 -1.42
N SER A 131 -17.57 11.51 -1.83
CA SER A 131 -18.06 10.22 -1.32
C SER A 131 -17.25 9.75 -0.11
N ASP A 132 -17.79 8.81 0.69
CA ASP A 132 -17.01 8.11 1.73
C ASP A 132 -16.01 7.17 1.06
N GLY A 133 -14.82 7.67 0.73
CA GLY A 133 -13.81 6.93 -0.02
C GLY A 133 -13.34 5.70 0.73
N LEU A 134 -13.14 5.84 2.05
CA LEU A 134 -12.77 4.70 2.90
C LEU A 134 -13.89 3.65 2.97
N GLY A 135 -15.14 4.08 3.14
CA GLY A 135 -16.30 3.17 3.15
C GLY A 135 -16.47 2.41 1.84
N ASN A 136 -16.26 3.07 0.71
CA ASN A 136 -16.32 2.44 -0.61
C ASN A 136 -15.12 1.53 -0.89
N LEU A 137 -13.91 1.92 -0.49
CA LEU A 137 -12.73 1.06 -0.61
C LEU A 137 -12.92 -0.25 0.15
N LYS A 138 -13.50 -0.21 1.35
CA LYS A 138 -13.84 -1.42 2.12
C LYS A 138 -14.79 -2.36 1.37
N ARG A 139 -15.78 -1.81 0.65
CA ARG A 139 -16.71 -2.63 -0.16
C ARG A 139 -16.00 -3.27 -1.36
N ILE A 140 -15.09 -2.54 -2.00
CA ILE A 140 -14.30 -3.05 -3.14
C ILE A 140 -13.35 -4.16 -2.68
N CYS A 141 -12.70 -3.97 -1.54
CA CYS A 141 -11.70 -4.88 -0.99
C CYS A 141 -12.30 -6.01 -0.11
N GLY A 142 -13.61 -6.05 0.11
CA GLY A 142 -14.24 -6.91 1.11
C GLY A 142 -15.72 -7.20 0.85
N GLY A 143 -16.07 -7.46 -0.41
CA GLY A 143 -17.33 -8.12 -0.79
C GLY A 143 -17.19 -9.63 -0.77
#